data_AF-A0A8H3QW08-F1
#
_entry.id   AF-A0A8H3QW08-F1
#
_cell.length_a   1.000
_cell.length_b   1.000
_cell.length_c   1.000
_cell.angle_alpha   90.00
_cell.angle_beta   90.00
_cell.angle_gamma   90.00
#
_symmetry.space_group_name_H-M   'P 1'
#
loop_
_entity.id
_entity.type
_entity.pdbx_description
1 polymer ?
#
loop_
_entity_poly.entity_id
_entity_poly.type
_entity_poly.pdbx_seq_one_letter_code
_entity_poly.pdbx_strand_id
1 'polypeptide(L)'
;MEEEDSVTKLLQTLQNPAPQYVLGSVPAIATIGAAPDSGLINKLLWILRCLGCPFTGLFYSCNVSCDPIAMSAFWLPSDHFVKNGYKVLYRPFGHHTMEIAVDEQDKLVIQLLKECIAEASVLDRLSSLASAYYIFLGMFSGLAKAIRIGPCTQEDWPYLPLALAWTFPAIYRRVIGGRMVVNDPRHALENKYLVVRDLPHNKKSAQDAQVLITFVLFSVVFPWMAVLLAYFTRPVGYGCRSKYLTVLASIWSFNSLIAYISHLLGEKFVEGLLSHTPSWWADLFGGHCGVTCFDK
;
A
#
# COMPACT_ATOMS: atom_id res chain seq x y z
N MET A 1 7.86 42.54 -13.09
CA MET A 1 8.77 41.95 -12.09
C MET A 1 7.89 41.60 -10.90
N GLU A 2 7.20 40.46 -10.99
CA GLU A 2 6.25 40.03 -9.97
C GLU A 2 7.03 39.46 -8.78
N GLU A 3 6.65 39.90 -7.59
CA GLU A 3 7.23 39.49 -6.31
C GLU A 3 7.00 37.98 -6.13
N GLU A 4 8.04 37.18 -6.35
CA GLU A 4 8.01 35.76 -5.98
C GLU A 4 7.78 35.66 -4.47
N ASP A 5 6.57 35.26 -4.09
CA ASP A 5 6.17 35.10 -2.70
C ASP A 5 7.08 34.10 -1.96
N SER A 6 7.42 34.45 -0.72
CA SER A 6 8.33 33.73 0.20
C SER A 6 8.00 32.23 0.30
N VAL A 7 6.72 31.87 0.24
CA VAL A 7 6.24 30.48 0.28
C VAL A 7 6.67 29.69 -0.95
N THR A 8 6.61 30.29 -2.14
CA THR A 8 6.99 29.64 -3.40
C THR A 8 8.50 29.39 -3.44
N LYS A 9 9.31 30.37 -3.01
CA LYS A 9 10.77 30.24 -2.88
C LYS A 9 11.17 29.16 -1.87
N LEU A 10 10.47 29.09 -0.74
CA LEU A 10 10.70 28.03 0.26
C LEU A 10 10.42 26.65 -0.33
N LEU A 11 9.29 26.47 -1.04
CA LEU A 11 8.94 25.21 -1.69
C LEU A 11 9.96 24.81 -2.76
N GLN A 12 10.37 25.74 -3.63
CA GLN A 12 11.40 25.48 -4.65
C GLN A 12 12.75 25.09 -4.02
N THR A 13 13.12 25.72 -2.90
CA THR A 13 14.36 25.38 -2.17
C THR A 13 14.29 23.97 -1.58
N LEU A 14 13.13 23.57 -1.05
CA LEU A 14 12.90 22.22 -0.51
C LEU A 14 12.80 21.13 -1.60
N GLN A 15 12.55 21.52 -2.85
CA GLN A 15 12.40 20.64 -4.03
C GLN A 15 13.73 20.34 -4.74
N ASN A 16 14.76 21.16 -4.55
CA ASN A 16 16.05 21.08 -5.24
C ASN A 16 16.95 19.92 -4.74
N PRO A 17 17.79 19.30 -5.59
CA PRO A 17 17.41 18.17 -6.40
C PRO A 17 17.99 16.88 -5.80
N ALA A 18 17.29 16.29 -4.85
CA ALA A 18 17.44 14.86 -4.65
C ALA A 18 16.48 14.13 -5.61
N PRO A 19 16.85 12.97 -6.16
CA PRO A 19 16.00 12.24 -7.10
C PRO A 19 14.72 11.77 -6.39
N GLN A 20 13.65 12.56 -6.53
CA GLN A 20 12.36 12.36 -5.86
C GLN A 20 11.74 11.00 -6.18
N TYR A 21 12.07 10.42 -7.34
CA TYR A 21 11.67 9.07 -7.72
C TYR A 21 12.42 7.99 -6.91
N VAL A 22 13.72 8.17 -6.66
CA VAL A 22 14.53 7.22 -5.88
C VAL A 22 14.24 7.33 -4.40
N LEU A 23 14.09 8.54 -3.86
CA LEU A 23 13.94 8.75 -2.42
C LEU A 23 12.49 8.87 -1.97
N GLY A 24 11.60 9.30 -2.87
CA GLY A 24 10.17 9.45 -2.62
C GLY A 24 9.39 8.19 -2.92
N SER A 25 9.52 7.65 -4.13
CA SER A 25 8.68 6.56 -4.60
C SER A 25 9.20 5.17 -4.22
N VAL A 26 10.50 4.89 -4.42
CA VAL A 26 11.04 3.54 -4.20
C VAL A 26 10.86 3.05 -2.75
N PRO A 27 11.14 3.83 -1.69
CA PRO A 27 10.98 3.33 -0.33
C PRO A 27 9.50 3.16 0.05
N ALA A 28 8.60 3.99 -0.47
CA ALA A 28 7.16 3.83 -0.31
C ALA A 28 6.68 2.51 -0.94
N ILE A 29 7.12 2.24 -2.18
CA ILE A 29 6.85 0.99 -2.91
C ILE A 29 7.41 -0.22 -2.14
N ALA A 30 8.65 -0.13 -1.66
CA ALA A 30 9.27 -1.19 -0.86
C ALA A 30 8.54 -1.42 0.47
N THR A 31 7.98 -0.37 1.07
CA THR A 31 7.23 -0.46 2.33
C THR A 31 5.92 -1.23 2.15
N ILE A 32 5.14 -0.93 1.10
CA ILE A 32 3.87 -1.64 0.84
C ILE A 32 4.09 -3.05 0.31
N GLY A 33 5.19 -3.29 -0.41
CA GLY A 33 5.55 -4.59 -0.98
C GLY A 33 6.43 -5.44 -0.08
N ALA A 34 6.48 -5.15 1.23
CA ALA A 34 7.20 -5.99 2.17
C ALA A 34 6.48 -7.35 2.31
N ALA A 35 7.14 -8.41 1.85
CA ALA A 35 6.67 -9.80 1.96
C ALA A 35 7.81 -10.73 2.42
N PRO A 36 7.47 -11.83 3.12
CA PRO A 36 8.45 -12.81 3.59
C PRO A 36 8.87 -13.82 2.52
N ASP A 37 8.29 -13.75 1.32
CA ASP A 37 8.64 -14.63 0.20
C ASP A 37 10.14 -14.63 -0.07
N SER A 38 10.70 -15.82 -0.29
CA SER A 38 12.08 -15.95 -0.74
C SER A 38 12.18 -15.69 -2.25
N GLY A 39 13.33 -15.15 -2.68
CA GLY A 39 13.62 -14.88 -4.09
C GLY A 39 13.15 -13.49 -4.58
N LEU A 40 13.94 -12.91 -5.48
CA LEU A 40 13.69 -11.57 -6.03
C LEU A 40 12.41 -11.51 -6.84
N ILE A 41 12.13 -12.53 -7.66
CA ILE A 41 10.96 -12.57 -8.55
C ILE A 41 9.67 -12.55 -7.75
N ASN A 42 9.55 -13.37 -6.71
CA ASN A 42 8.34 -13.44 -5.88
C ASN A 42 8.08 -12.10 -5.17
N LYS A 43 9.14 -11.48 -4.63
CA LYS A 43 9.04 -10.14 -4.02
C LYS A 43 8.63 -9.07 -5.02
N LEU A 44 9.18 -9.10 -6.24
CA LEU A 44 8.80 -8.16 -7.30
C LEU A 44 7.34 -8.36 -7.73
N LEU A 45 6.88 -9.60 -7.89
CA LEU A 45 5.48 -9.90 -8.20
C LEU A 45 4.55 -9.38 -7.10
N TRP A 46 4.93 -9.56 -5.82
CA TRP A 46 4.18 -9.01 -4.70
C TRP A 46 4.14 -7.48 -4.71
N ILE A 47 5.28 -6.81 -4.95
CA ILE A 47 5.35 -5.36 -5.09
C ILE A 47 4.43 -4.86 -6.21
N LEU A 48 4.49 -5.49 -7.39
CA LEU A 48 3.65 -5.13 -8.54
C LEU A 48 2.16 -5.32 -8.23
N ARG A 49 1.82 -6.38 -7.49
CA ARG A 49 0.45 -6.62 -7.02
C ARG A 49 -0.02 -5.52 -6.06
N CYS A 50 0.80 -5.14 -5.08
CA CYS A 50 0.50 -4.05 -4.16
C CYS A 50 0.37 -2.71 -4.89
N LEU A 51 1.17 -2.46 -5.93
CA LEU A 51 1.07 -1.26 -6.76
C LEU A 51 -0.16 -1.27 -7.67
N GLY A 52 -0.59 -2.42 -8.16
CA GLY A 52 -1.79 -2.55 -8.98
C GLY A 52 -3.09 -2.53 -8.17
N CYS A 53 -3.01 -2.80 -6.86
CA CYS A 53 -4.15 -2.87 -5.96
C CYS A 53 -3.81 -2.21 -4.60
N PRO A 54 -4.11 -0.91 -4.42
CA PRO A 54 -3.86 -0.20 -3.17
C PRO A 54 -4.48 -0.89 -1.94
N PHE A 55 -5.67 -1.48 -2.07
CA PHE A 55 -6.29 -2.21 -0.96
C PHE A 55 -5.41 -3.36 -0.48
N THR A 56 -4.91 -4.20 -1.40
CA THR A 56 -4.00 -5.29 -1.05
C THR A 56 -2.68 -4.77 -0.44
N GLY A 57 -2.10 -3.71 -1.03
CA GLY A 57 -0.85 -3.11 -0.53
C GLY A 57 -0.97 -2.49 0.87
N LEU A 58 -2.15 -1.97 1.21
CA LEU A 58 -2.40 -1.38 2.51
C LEU A 58 -2.93 -2.37 3.54
N PHE A 59 -3.58 -3.46 3.11
CA PHE A 59 -4.32 -4.35 4.00
C PHE A 59 -3.46 -4.85 5.15
N TYR A 60 -2.29 -5.41 4.85
CA TYR A 60 -1.37 -5.96 5.84
C TYR A 60 -0.91 -4.89 6.85
N SER A 61 -0.39 -3.78 6.34
CA SER A 61 0.14 -2.69 7.16
C SER A 61 -0.94 -2.00 8.00
N CYS A 62 -2.15 -1.86 7.46
CA CYS A 62 -3.22 -1.12 8.12
C CYS A 62 -4.03 -1.98 9.07
N ASN A 63 -4.31 -3.25 8.75
CA ASN A 63 -5.29 -4.08 9.47
C ASN A 63 -4.66 -5.17 10.33
N VAL A 64 -3.36 -5.46 10.17
CA VAL A 64 -2.67 -6.54 10.91
C VAL A 64 -1.49 -6.04 11.76
N SER A 65 -0.75 -5.03 11.27
CA SER A 65 0.61 -4.61 11.70
C SER A 65 0.80 -4.07 13.14
N CYS A 66 0.03 -4.55 14.11
CA CYS A 66 0.12 -4.14 15.52
C CYS A 66 0.61 -5.27 16.43
N ASP A 67 0.26 -6.52 16.12
CA ASP A 67 0.61 -7.69 16.94
C ASP A 67 1.60 -8.61 16.19
N PRO A 68 2.77 -8.92 16.77
CA PRO A 68 3.75 -9.83 16.16
C PRO A 68 3.15 -11.17 15.72
N ILE A 69 2.31 -11.77 16.56
CA ILE A 69 1.78 -13.10 16.27
C ILE A 69 0.83 -13.02 15.07
N ALA A 70 -0.09 -12.05 15.06
CA ALA A 70 -0.96 -11.77 13.93
C ALA A 70 -0.19 -11.43 12.64
N MET A 71 0.91 -10.68 12.73
CA MET A 71 1.74 -10.31 11.59
C MET A 71 2.35 -11.52 10.88
N SER A 72 2.86 -12.49 11.65
CA SER A 72 3.39 -13.75 11.10
C SER A 72 2.25 -14.65 10.63
N ALA A 73 1.19 -14.79 11.44
CA ALA A 73 0.04 -15.64 11.09
C ALA A 73 -0.67 -15.19 9.80
N PHE A 74 -0.62 -13.89 9.46
CA PHE A 74 -1.22 -13.39 8.22
C PHE A 74 -0.72 -14.14 6.99
N TRP A 75 0.54 -14.53 6.92
CA TRP A 75 1.08 -15.17 5.71
C TRP A 75 0.66 -16.63 5.53
N LEU A 76 -0.03 -17.21 6.52
CA LEU A 76 -0.47 -18.60 6.48
C LEU A 76 -1.79 -18.77 5.70
N PRO A 77 -1.95 -19.89 4.98
CA PRO A 77 -3.23 -20.28 4.42
C PRO A 77 -4.25 -20.68 5.49
N SER A 78 -5.53 -20.72 5.11
CA SER A 78 -6.64 -20.96 6.06
C SER A 78 -6.61 -22.32 6.75
N ASP A 79 -5.95 -23.31 6.14
CA ASP A 79 -5.82 -24.67 6.63
C ASP A 79 -4.89 -24.82 7.84
N HIS A 80 -4.05 -23.83 8.12
CA HIS A 80 -3.28 -23.74 9.37
C HIS A 80 -4.11 -23.27 10.55
N PHE A 81 -5.34 -22.81 10.37
CA PHE A 81 -6.18 -22.30 11.45
C PHE A 81 -7.25 -23.30 11.84
N VAL A 82 -7.39 -23.52 13.15
CA VAL A 82 -8.35 -24.47 13.73
C VAL A 82 -9.22 -23.76 14.76
N LYS A 83 -10.53 -23.94 14.63
CA LYS A 83 -11.55 -23.46 15.56
C LYS A 83 -12.37 -24.64 16.05
N ASN A 84 -12.43 -24.83 17.37
CA ASN A 84 -13.16 -25.95 18.00
C ASN A 84 -12.79 -27.34 17.42
N GLY A 85 -11.52 -27.54 17.04
CA GLY A 85 -11.03 -28.78 16.44
C GLY A 85 -11.24 -28.92 14.93
N TYR A 86 -11.93 -27.97 14.27
CA TYR A 86 -12.16 -27.98 12.82
C TYR A 86 -11.34 -26.93 12.10
N LYS A 87 -10.85 -27.26 10.90
CA LYS A 87 -10.14 -26.30 10.04
C LYS A 87 -11.07 -25.16 9.63
N VAL A 88 -10.57 -23.94 9.68
CA VAL A 88 -11.34 -22.76 9.27
C VAL A 88 -11.38 -22.69 7.73
N LEU A 89 -12.55 -22.36 7.17
CA LEU A 89 -12.70 -22.28 5.71
C LEU A 89 -11.93 -21.12 5.09
N TYR A 90 -11.82 -20.00 5.81
CA TYR A 90 -11.26 -18.73 5.35
C TYR A 90 -10.20 -18.22 6.33
N ARG A 91 -9.31 -17.37 5.85
CA ARG A 91 -8.25 -16.76 6.67
C ARG A 91 -8.87 -15.83 7.72
N PRO A 92 -8.43 -15.92 9.00
CA PRO A 92 -9.07 -15.21 10.11
C PRO A 92 -8.64 -13.75 10.24
N PHE A 93 -8.74 -12.96 9.16
CA PHE A 93 -8.32 -11.56 9.12
C PHE A 93 -9.39 -10.65 8.50
N GLY A 94 -9.38 -9.36 8.88
CA GLY A 94 -10.34 -8.36 8.41
C GLY A 94 -11.79 -8.70 8.76
N HIS A 95 -12.69 -8.83 7.78
CA HIS A 95 -14.11 -9.12 8.07
C HIS A 95 -14.36 -10.49 8.71
N HIS A 96 -13.45 -11.43 8.47
CA HIS A 96 -13.45 -12.76 9.07
C HIS A 96 -12.49 -12.85 10.26
N THR A 97 -12.12 -11.72 10.87
CA THR A 97 -11.15 -11.67 11.97
C THR A 97 -11.52 -12.61 13.12
N MET A 98 -10.54 -13.39 13.55
CA MET A 98 -10.62 -14.22 14.75
C MET A 98 -9.41 -13.91 15.64
N GLU A 99 -9.54 -14.17 16.94
CA GLU A 99 -8.49 -13.95 17.92
C GLU A 99 -7.61 -15.18 17.96
N ILE A 100 -6.29 -14.99 17.84
CA ILE A 100 -5.34 -16.08 17.99
C ILE A 100 -5.25 -16.40 19.49
N ALA A 101 -5.65 -17.61 19.88
CA ALA A 101 -5.71 -18.04 21.26
C ALA A 101 -4.31 -18.40 21.78
N VAL A 102 -3.51 -17.38 22.10
CA VAL A 102 -2.10 -17.52 22.54
C VAL A 102 -1.97 -18.40 23.78
N ASP A 103 -2.97 -18.38 24.66
CA ASP A 103 -3.05 -19.17 25.89
C ASP A 103 -3.32 -20.67 25.64
N GLU A 104 -3.99 -21.02 24.54
CA GLU A 104 -4.26 -22.40 24.13
C GLU A 104 -3.21 -22.96 23.16
N GLN A 105 -2.27 -22.14 22.69
CA GLN A 105 -1.24 -22.58 21.76
C GLN A 105 -0.06 -23.27 22.45
N ASP A 106 0.53 -24.23 21.73
CA ASP A 106 1.85 -24.76 22.05
C ASP A 106 2.87 -23.62 22.06
N LYS A 107 3.66 -23.53 23.14
CA LYS A 107 4.72 -22.52 23.31
C LYS A 107 5.69 -22.51 22.14
N LEU A 108 5.94 -23.67 21.53
CA LEU A 108 6.82 -23.80 20.38
C LEU A 108 6.25 -23.13 19.13
N VAL A 109 4.92 -23.18 18.92
CA VAL A 109 4.25 -22.47 17.80
C VAL A 109 4.41 -20.95 17.97
N ILE A 110 4.18 -20.45 19.18
CA ILE A 110 4.34 -19.03 19.50
C ILE A 110 5.79 -18.57 19.32
N GLN A 111 6.75 -19.41 19.72
CA GLN A 111 8.16 -19.12 19.54
C GLN A 111 8.52 -19.00 18.05
N LEU A 112 8.13 -19.97 17.23
CA LEU A 112 8.38 -19.96 15.78
C LEU A 112 7.78 -18.73 15.10
N LEU A 113 6.55 -18.33 15.48
CA LEU A 113 5.91 -17.12 14.95
C LEU A 113 6.68 -15.84 15.31
N LYS A 114 7.26 -15.77 16.51
CA LYS A 114 8.07 -14.63 16.96
C LYS A 114 9.44 -14.59 16.26
N GLU A 115 10.06 -15.74 16.03
CA GLU A 115 11.33 -15.86 15.30
C GLU A 115 11.21 -15.44 13.82
N CYS A 116 9.99 -15.40 13.27
CA CYS A 116 9.75 -14.89 11.93
C CYS A 116 9.83 -13.36 11.82
N ILE A 117 9.88 -12.64 12.95
CA ILE A 117 9.84 -11.18 13.00
C ILE A 117 11.21 -10.61 13.31
N ALA A 118 11.55 -9.56 12.57
CA ALA A 118 12.67 -8.69 12.90
C ALA A 118 12.21 -7.24 13.01
N GLU A 119 13.00 -6.44 13.73
CA GLU A 119 12.84 -4.99 13.69
C GLU A 119 13.41 -4.45 12.37
N ALA A 120 12.64 -3.58 11.72
CA ALA A 120 13.09 -2.77 10.60
C ALA A 120 14.28 -1.93 11.06
N SER A 121 15.34 -1.95 10.24
CA SER A 121 16.57 -1.22 10.52
C SER A 121 16.33 0.29 10.61
N VAL A 122 17.23 1.01 11.28
CA VAL A 122 17.19 2.48 11.32
C VAL A 122 17.20 3.05 9.91
N LEU A 123 17.99 2.44 9.00
CA LEU A 123 18.05 2.84 7.60
C LEU A 123 16.69 2.67 6.90
N ASP A 124 15.99 1.56 7.12
CA ASP A 124 14.67 1.33 6.53
C ASP A 124 13.65 2.38 7.01
N ARG A 125 13.66 2.70 8.31
CA ARG A 125 12.76 3.70 8.88
C ARG A 125 13.06 5.10 8.36
N LEU A 126 14.34 5.48 8.26
CA LEU A 126 14.77 6.76 7.67
C LEU A 126 14.43 6.85 6.18
N SER A 127 14.56 5.74 5.45
CA SER A 127 14.19 5.65 4.03
C SER A 127 12.68 5.84 3.84
N SER A 128 11.85 5.19 4.66
CA SER A 128 10.39 5.42 4.67
C SER A 128 10.02 6.86 5.06
N LEU A 129 10.79 7.50 5.97
CA LEU A 129 10.60 8.92 6.33
C LEU A 129 10.96 9.86 5.18
N ALA A 130 12.02 9.56 4.43
CA ALA A 130 12.37 10.29 3.22
C ALA A 130 11.21 10.21 2.20
N SER A 131 10.62 9.02 2.02
CA SER A 131 9.40 8.87 1.24
C SER A 131 8.26 9.76 1.72
N ALA A 132 7.96 9.75 3.03
CA ALA A 132 6.93 10.61 3.59
C ALA A 132 7.19 12.09 3.28
N TYR A 133 8.43 12.56 3.46
CA TYR A 133 8.83 13.94 3.18
C TYR A 133 8.54 14.34 1.73
N TYR A 134 8.95 13.52 0.75
CA TYR A 134 8.71 13.83 -0.67
C TYR A 134 7.23 13.76 -1.05
N ILE A 135 6.46 12.84 -0.46
CA ILE A 135 5.01 12.79 -0.68
C ILE A 135 4.34 14.03 -0.08
N PHE A 136 4.73 14.46 1.13
CA PHE A 136 4.22 15.68 1.77
C PHE A 136 4.54 16.92 0.94
N LEU A 137 5.79 17.08 0.51
CA LEU A 137 6.18 18.17 -0.39
C LEU A 137 5.37 18.14 -1.69
N GLY A 138 5.16 16.96 -2.27
CA GLY A 138 4.34 16.80 -3.47
C GLY A 138 2.91 17.27 -3.27
N MET A 139 2.28 16.94 -2.13
CA MET A 139 0.94 17.44 -1.77
C MET A 139 0.92 18.96 -1.65
N PHE A 140 1.79 19.56 -0.83
CA PHE A 140 1.81 21.02 -0.62
C PHE A 140 2.09 21.77 -1.92
N SER A 141 2.99 21.25 -2.75
CA SER A 141 3.31 21.83 -4.05
C SER A 141 2.12 21.74 -5.01
N GLY A 142 1.41 20.61 -5.03
CA GLY A 142 0.18 20.43 -5.80
C GLY A 142 -0.93 21.39 -5.35
N LEU A 143 -1.19 21.49 -4.05
CA LEU A 143 -2.17 22.43 -3.50
C LEU A 143 -1.79 23.88 -3.79
N ALA A 144 -0.53 24.27 -3.56
CA ALA A 144 -0.06 25.63 -3.81
C ALA A 144 -0.24 26.02 -5.28
N LYS A 145 0.07 25.11 -6.22
CA LYS A 145 -0.12 25.36 -7.66
C LYS A 145 -1.59 25.34 -8.10
N ALA A 146 -2.44 24.54 -7.45
CA ALA A 146 -3.88 24.55 -7.72
C ALA A 146 -4.57 25.83 -7.22
N ILE A 147 -4.11 26.39 -6.10
CA ILE A 147 -4.67 27.60 -5.49
C ILE A 147 -4.08 28.88 -6.12
N ARG A 148 -2.79 28.88 -6.47
CA ARG A 148 -2.11 30.06 -7.03
C ARG A 148 -2.19 30.08 -8.54
N ILE A 149 -2.81 31.14 -9.07
CA ILE A 149 -2.77 31.52 -10.48
C ILE A 149 -1.39 32.14 -10.77
N GLY A 150 -0.35 31.31 -10.91
CA GLY A 150 1.01 31.74 -11.29
C GLY A 150 1.36 31.43 -12.76
N PRO A 151 2.42 32.03 -13.33
CA PRO A 151 2.89 31.71 -14.68
C PRO A 151 3.39 30.26 -14.78
N CYS A 152 3.15 29.63 -15.92
CA CYS A 152 3.54 28.23 -16.15
C CYS A 152 5.07 28.12 -16.21
N THR A 153 5.66 27.24 -15.41
CA THR A 153 7.09 26.89 -15.50
C THR A 153 7.27 25.60 -16.31
N GLN A 154 8.28 25.54 -17.18
CA GLN A 154 8.49 24.42 -18.11
C GLN A 154 8.84 23.08 -17.42
N GLU A 155 9.24 23.10 -16.15
CA GLU A 155 9.66 21.92 -15.36
C GLU A 155 8.54 21.31 -14.49
N ASP A 156 7.28 21.55 -14.84
CA ASP A 156 6.14 21.09 -14.04
C ASP A 156 5.69 19.68 -14.41
N TRP A 157 6.55 18.67 -14.20
CA TRP A 157 6.10 17.28 -14.11
C TRP A 157 5.31 17.09 -12.80
N PRO A 158 4.25 16.26 -12.75
CA PRO A 158 3.61 15.96 -11.47
C PRO A 158 4.63 15.32 -10.54
N TYR A 159 4.60 15.72 -9.27
CA TYR A 159 5.29 15.00 -8.21
C TYR A 159 4.76 13.57 -8.20
N LEU A 160 5.44 12.63 -8.86
CA LEU A 160 5.13 11.20 -8.83
C LEU A 160 4.89 10.68 -7.40
N PRO A 161 5.58 11.18 -6.35
CA PRO A 161 5.24 10.87 -4.97
C PRO A 161 3.78 11.17 -4.57
N LEU A 162 3.11 12.17 -5.15
CA LEU A 162 1.70 12.48 -4.90
C LEU A 162 0.79 11.31 -5.28
N ALA A 163 1.08 10.60 -6.37
CA ALA A 163 0.33 9.42 -6.78
C ALA A 163 0.46 8.26 -5.77
N LEU A 164 1.47 8.31 -4.90
CA LEU A 164 1.72 7.36 -3.81
C LEU A 164 1.23 7.88 -2.45
N ALA A 165 0.46 8.97 -2.40
CA ALA A 165 -0.08 9.49 -1.13
C ALA A 165 -0.93 8.45 -0.37
N TRP A 166 -1.58 7.54 -1.08
CA TRP A 166 -2.31 6.43 -0.46
C TRP A 166 -1.42 5.50 0.37
N THR A 167 -0.10 5.50 0.18
CA THR A 167 0.86 4.67 0.94
C THR A 167 1.17 5.21 2.35
N PHE A 168 0.72 6.43 2.69
CA PHE A 168 1.02 7.06 3.98
C PHE A 168 0.71 6.20 5.20
N PRO A 169 -0.46 5.52 5.30
CA PRO A 169 -0.75 4.66 6.44
C PRO A 169 0.29 3.55 6.63
N ALA A 170 0.76 2.95 5.53
CA ALA A 170 1.78 1.91 5.58
C ALA A 170 3.14 2.47 6.02
N ILE A 171 3.53 3.64 5.49
CA ILE A 171 4.74 4.35 5.92
C ILE A 171 4.69 4.70 7.40
N TYR A 172 3.57 5.25 7.88
CA TYR A 172 3.36 5.58 9.29
C TYR A 172 3.50 4.35 10.20
N ARG A 173 2.85 3.24 9.82
CA ARG A 173 2.94 1.97 10.54
C ARG A 173 4.36 1.40 10.55
N ARG A 174 5.09 1.54 9.43
CA ARG A 174 6.49 1.11 9.31
C ARG A 174 7.42 1.91 10.22
N VAL A 175 7.26 3.24 10.27
CA VAL A 175 8.11 4.14 11.07
C VAL A 175 7.89 3.95 12.57
N ILE A 176 6.64 3.87 13.01
CA ILE A 176 6.29 3.77 14.44
C ILE A 176 6.33 2.32 14.94
N GLY A 177 5.75 1.40 14.18
CA GLY A 177 5.63 0.00 14.57
C GLY A 177 6.95 -0.76 14.42
N GLY A 178 7.75 -0.41 13.41
CA GLY A 178 9.14 -0.83 13.29
C GLY A 178 9.38 -2.34 13.18
N ARG A 179 8.33 -3.17 13.08
CA ARG A 179 8.42 -4.64 13.01
C ARG A 179 8.06 -5.12 11.61
N MET A 180 8.69 -6.19 11.15
CA MET A 180 8.42 -6.81 9.86
C MET A 180 8.65 -8.32 9.92
N VAL A 181 7.91 -9.07 9.11
CA VAL A 181 8.14 -10.51 8.94
C VAL A 181 9.26 -10.67 7.91
N VAL A 182 10.35 -11.32 8.32
CA VAL A 182 11.55 -11.52 7.49
C VAL A 182 11.66 -12.97 7.05
N ASN A 183 11.34 -13.90 7.94
CA ASN A 183 11.34 -15.32 7.62
C ASN A 183 9.92 -15.77 7.30
N ASP A 184 9.79 -16.66 6.32
CA ASP A 184 8.50 -17.17 5.88
C ASP A 184 7.89 -18.13 6.93
N PRO A 185 6.76 -17.75 7.55
CA PRO A 185 6.13 -18.58 8.56
C PRO A 185 5.52 -19.86 7.96
N ARG A 186 5.26 -19.92 6.64
CA ARG A 186 4.75 -21.13 5.97
C ARG A 186 5.75 -22.29 6.07
N HIS A 187 7.04 -21.99 5.96
CA HIS A 187 8.10 -22.97 6.14
C HIS A 187 8.32 -23.32 7.61
N ALA A 188 8.24 -22.34 8.51
CA ALA A 188 8.40 -22.59 9.95
C ALA A 188 7.27 -23.44 10.55
N LEU A 189 6.05 -23.37 10.00
CA LEU A 189 4.83 -23.95 10.55
C LEU A 189 4.19 -25.03 9.68
N GLU A 190 4.94 -25.60 8.73
CA GLU A 190 4.44 -26.54 7.69
C GLU A 190 3.48 -27.64 8.19
N ASN A 191 3.65 -28.12 9.43
CA ASN A 191 2.79 -29.15 10.03
C ASN A 191 2.17 -28.73 11.37
N LYS A 192 2.00 -27.44 11.60
CA LYS A 192 1.50 -26.86 12.86
C LYS A 192 0.26 -26.03 12.63
N TYR A 193 -0.62 -26.04 13.63
CA TYR A 193 -1.91 -25.38 13.58
C TYR A 193 -1.99 -24.28 14.63
N LEU A 194 -2.70 -23.20 14.29
CA LEU A 194 -3.03 -22.10 15.18
C LEU A 194 -4.48 -22.24 15.63
N VAL A 195 -4.68 -22.27 16.95
CA VAL A 195 -6.01 -22.23 17.54
C VAL A 195 -6.54 -20.80 17.50
N VAL A 196 -7.77 -20.63 17.02
CA VAL A 196 -8.44 -19.32 16.93
C VAL A 196 -9.82 -19.34 17.58
N ARG A 197 -10.25 -18.19 18.12
CA ARG A 197 -11.55 -17.97 18.75
C ARG A 197 -12.26 -16.76 18.16
N ASP A 198 -13.58 -16.70 18.31
CA ASP A 198 -14.35 -15.55 17.83
C ASP A 198 -13.99 -14.27 18.59
N LEU A 199 -13.89 -13.16 17.86
CA LEU A 199 -13.70 -11.86 18.48
C LEU A 199 -14.99 -11.41 19.20
N PRO A 200 -14.86 -10.74 20.36
CA PRO A 200 -15.95 -9.96 20.94
C PRO A 200 -16.57 -8.98 19.93
N HIS A 201 -17.89 -8.80 20.00
CA HIS A 201 -18.64 -8.02 19.00
C HIS A 201 -18.11 -6.59 18.80
N ASN A 202 -17.74 -5.89 19.87
CA ASN A 202 -17.18 -4.54 19.82
C ASN A 202 -15.84 -4.49 19.06
N LYS A 203 -14.94 -5.45 19.31
CA LYS A 203 -13.64 -5.54 18.62
C LYS A 203 -13.84 -5.91 17.15
N LYS A 204 -14.80 -6.80 16.85
CA LYS A 204 -15.12 -7.18 15.47
C LYS A 204 -15.65 -5.99 14.66
N SER A 205 -16.60 -5.24 15.22
CA SER A 205 -17.14 -4.04 14.57
C SER A 205 -16.05 -2.98 14.29
N ALA A 206 -15.10 -2.81 15.22
CA ALA A 206 -13.96 -1.91 15.00
C ALA A 206 -13.04 -2.38 13.86
N GLN A 207 -12.78 -3.69 13.76
CA GLN A 207 -12.02 -4.28 12.65
C GLN A 207 -12.73 -4.12 11.31
N ASP A 208 -14.05 -4.37 11.27
CA ASP A 208 -14.86 -4.18 10.06
C ASP A 208 -14.80 -2.73 9.58
N ALA A 209 -14.91 -1.76 10.50
CA ALA A 209 -14.78 -0.34 10.19
C ALA A 209 -13.37 0.00 9.68
N GLN A 210 -12.31 -0.58 10.25
CA GLN A 210 -10.93 -0.35 9.84
C GLN A 210 -10.64 -0.88 8.43
N VAL A 211 -11.16 -2.06 8.09
CA VAL A 211 -11.08 -2.62 6.73
C VAL A 211 -11.83 -1.73 5.74
N LEU A 212 -13.04 -1.27 6.10
CA LEU A 212 -13.83 -0.37 5.27
C LEU A 212 -13.11 0.98 5.05
N ILE A 213 -12.49 1.55 6.09
CA ILE A 213 -11.68 2.78 5.98
C ILE A 213 -10.49 2.54 5.05
N THR A 214 -9.79 1.40 5.18
CA THR A 214 -8.67 1.05 4.30
C THR A 214 -9.11 1.00 2.84
N PHE A 215 -10.25 0.37 2.57
CA PHE A 215 -10.81 0.27 1.23
C PHE A 215 -11.29 1.63 0.69
N VAL A 216 -12.26 2.27 1.35
CA VAL A 216 -12.93 3.46 0.83
C VAL A 216 -12.00 4.67 0.83
N LEU A 217 -11.40 4.99 1.99
CA LEU A 217 -10.63 6.21 2.13
C LEU A 217 -9.30 6.09 1.39
N PHE A 218 -8.48 5.12 1.76
CA PHE A 218 -7.10 5.08 1.28
C PHE A 218 -6.95 4.43 -0.10
N SER A 219 -7.78 3.45 -0.45
CA SER A 219 -7.64 2.73 -1.72
C SER A 219 -8.44 3.34 -2.88
N VAL A 220 -9.48 4.12 -2.58
CA VAL A 220 -10.32 4.78 -3.60
C VAL A 220 -10.19 6.31 -3.51
N VAL A 221 -10.57 6.93 -2.39
CA VAL A 221 -10.64 8.40 -2.31
C VAL A 221 -9.27 9.06 -2.52
N PHE A 222 -8.22 8.62 -1.84
CA PHE A 222 -6.88 9.23 -1.94
C PHE A 222 -6.30 9.21 -3.37
N PRO A 223 -6.34 8.09 -4.12
CA PRO A 223 -5.98 8.09 -5.54
C PRO A 223 -6.75 9.11 -6.39
N TRP A 224 -8.07 9.21 -6.21
CA TRP A 224 -8.89 10.16 -6.96
C TRP A 224 -8.62 11.62 -6.57
N MET A 225 -8.24 11.89 -5.32
CA MET A 225 -7.78 13.22 -4.93
C MET A 225 -6.54 13.64 -5.71
N ALA A 226 -5.60 12.72 -6.00
CA ALA A 226 -4.44 13.01 -6.84
C ALA A 226 -4.85 13.36 -8.28
N VAL A 227 -5.88 12.70 -8.83
CA VAL A 227 -6.47 13.02 -10.15
C VAL A 227 -7.04 14.43 -10.15
N LEU A 228 -7.85 14.78 -9.14
CA LEU A 228 -8.46 16.11 -9.01
C LEU A 228 -7.39 17.20 -8.92
N LEU A 229 -6.39 17.02 -8.05
CA LEU A 229 -5.28 17.96 -7.92
C LEU A 229 -4.53 18.13 -9.25
N ALA A 230 -4.25 17.04 -9.96
CA ALA A 230 -3.59 17.08 -11.26
C ALA A 230 -4.44 17.76 -12.35
N TYR A 231 -5.76 17.60 -12.31
CA TYR A 231 -6.68 18.27 -13.24
C TYR A 231 -6.69 19.79 -13.07
N PHE A 232 -6.64 20.27 -11.82
CA PHE A 232 -6.65 21.71 -11.53
C PHE A 232 -5.25 22.37 -11.56
N THR A 233 -4.17 21.59 -11.71
CA THR A 233 -2.80 22.13 -11.79
C THR A 233 -2.45 22.54 -13.23
N ARG A 234 -2.01 23.79 -13.41
CA ARG A 234 -1.56 24.33 -14.73
C ARG A 234 -0.20 23.75 -15.16
N PRO A 235 0.14 23.73 -16.47
CA PRO A 235 -0.64 24.20 -17.62
C PRO A 235 -1.80 23.26 -17.97
N VAL A 236 -3.00 23.85 -18.15
CA VAL A 236 -4.25 23.17 -18.55
C VAL A 236 -4.12 22.43 -19.90
N GLY A 237 -3.04 22.69 -20.65
CA GLY A 237 -2.73 22.08 -21.95
C GLY A 237 -2.26 20.62 -21.92
N TYR A 238 -1.96 20.03 -20.76
CA TYR A 238 -1.67 18.59 -20.67
C TYR A 238 -2.86 17.83 -20.07
N GLY A 239 -3.98 17.82 -20.79
CA GLY A 239 -5.08 16.86 -20.53
C GLY A 239 -4.62 15.40 -20.48
N CYS A 240 -3.43 15.07 -20.99
CA CYS A 240 -2.80 13.75 -20.85
C CYS A 240 -2.46 13.36 -19.39
N ARG A 241 -2.19 14.32 -18.49
CA ARG A 241 -1.74 14.04 -17.11
C ARG A 241 -2.87 13.54 -16.22
N SER A 242 -3.97 14.30 -16.17
CA SER A 242 -5.18 13.87 -15.50
C SER A 242 -5.75 12.63 -16.17
N LYS A 243 -5.72 12.51 -17.51
CA LYS A 243 -6.10 11.27 -18.21
C LYS A 243 -5.28 10.06 -17.76
N TYR A 244 -3.95 10.17 -17.68
CA TYR A 244 -3.08 9.08 -17.22
C TYR A 244 -3.39 8.68 -15.77
N LEU A 245 -3.47 9.65 -14.86
CA LEU A 245 -3.81 9.38 -13.46
C LEU A 245 -5.25 8.86 -13.32
N THR A 246 -6.20 9.31 -14.14
CA THR A 246 -7.57 8.79 -14.19
C THR A 246 -7.56 7.32 -14.59
N VAL A 247 -6.78 6.93 -15.60
CA VAL A 247 -6.64 5.52 -15.99
C VAL A 247 -6.09 4.71 -14.82
N LEU A 248 -4.98 5.14 -14.21
CA LEU A 248 -4.39 4.47 -13.04
C LEU A 248 -5.37 4.38 -11.85
N ALA A 249 -6.02 5.48 -11.47
CA ALA A 249 -6.97 5.53 -10.37
C ALA A 249 -8.20 4.65 -10.65
N SER A 250 -8.66 4.56 -11.90
CA SER A 250 -9.75 3.68 -12.30
C SER A 250 -9.37 2.21 -12.14
N ILE A 251 -8.16 1.83 -12.58
CA ILE A 251 -7.62 0.48 -12.41
C ILE A 251 -7.48 0.14 -10.93
N TRP A 252 -6.88 1.03 -10.15
CA TRP A 252 -6.72 0.86 -8.71
C TRP A 252 -8.06 0.70 -7.99
N SER A 253 -9.06 1.49 -8.37
CA SER A 253 -10.41 1.40 -7.80
C SER A 253 -11.07 0.07 -8.16
N PHE A 254 -10.98 -0.36 -9.42
CA PHE A 254 -11.53 -1.62 -9.89
C PHE A 254 -10.87 -2.83 -9.21
N ASN A 255 -9.54 -2.87 -9.17
CA ASN A 255 -8.80 -3.94 -8.52
C ASN A 255 -9.05 -3.98 -7.01
N SER A 256 -9.09 -2.81 -6.36
CA SER A 256 -9.41 -2.71 -4.93
C SER A 256 -10.83 -3.19 -4.63
N LEU A 257 -11.79 -2.89 -5.50
CA LEU A 257 -13.18 -3.37 -5.37
C LEU A 257 -13.25 -4.89 -5.49
N ILE A 258 -12.60 -5.47 -6.50
CA ILE A 258 -12.55 -6.93 -6.68
C ILE A 258 -11.88 -7.59 -5.47
N ALA A 259 -10.75 -7.06 -5.02
CA ALA A 259 -10.03 -7.59 -3.85
C ALA A 259 -10.88 -7.47 -2.57
N TYR A 260 -11.61 -6.37 -2.40
CA TYR A 260 -12.52 -6.20 -1.27
C TYR A 260 -13.70 -7.19 -1.29
N ILE A 261 -14.31 -7.44 -2.46
CA ILE A 261 -15.36 -8.45 -2.62
C ILE A 261 -14.83 -9.86 -2.33
N SER A 262 -13.65 -10.20 -2.86
CA SER A 262 -12.94 -11.45 -2.57
C SER A 262 -12.75 -11.62 -1.06
N HIS A 263 -12.27 -10.58 -0.40
CA HIS A 263 -12.06 -10.55 1.05
C HIS A 263 -13.35 -10.75 1.85
N LEU A 264 -14.47 -10.14 1.41
CA LEU A 264 -15.79 -10.36 2.01
C LEU A 264 -16.27 -11.80 1.85
N LEU A 265 -16.08 -12.41 0.68
CA LEU A 265 -16.47 -13.79 0.40
C LEU A 265 -15.63 -14.82 1.19
N GLY A 266 -14.42 -14.43 1.59
CA GLY A 266 -13.53 -15.22 2.42
C GLY A 266 -12.41 -15.86 1.61
N GLU A 267 -11.17 -15.48 1.94
CA GLU A 267 -9.98 -15.91 1.21
C GLU A 267 -9.30 -17.11 1.87
N LYS A 268 -8.81 -18.05 1.08
CA LYS A 268 -8.01 -19.19 1.58
C LYS A 268 -6.51 -18.91 1.64
N PHE A 269 -6.01 -18.03 0.76
CA PHE A 269 -4.59 -17.70 0.60
C PHE A 269 -4.40 -16.19 0.58
N VAL A 270 -3.19 -15.72 0.90
CA VAL A 270 -2.79 -14.30 0.77
C VAL A 270 -2.88 -13.82 -0.68
N GLU A 271 -2.65 -14.72 -1.62
CA GLU A 271 -2.64 -14.44 -3.06
C GLU A 271 -4.02 -14.46 -3.73
N GLY A 272 -5.12 -14.57 -2.96
CA GLY A 272 -6.50 -14.69 -3.47
C GLY A 272 -6.92 -13.68 -4.56
N LEU A 273 -7.69 -14.18 -5.53
CA LEU A 273 -8.23 -13.62 -6.80
C LEU A 273 -7.27 -12.98 -7.82
N LEU A 274 -6.22 -12.26 -7.41
CA LEU A 274 -5.27 -11.63 -8.35
C LEU A 274 -4.19 -12.60 -8.87
N SER A 275 -4.15 -13.85 -8.40
CA SER A 275 -3.26 -14.90 -8.93
C SER A 275 -3.71 -15.44 -10.30
N HIS A 276 -4.99 -15.27 -10.65
CA HIS A 276 -5.55 -15.77 -11.91
C HIS A 276 -5.42 -14.81 -13.09
N THR A 277 -4.90 -13.61 -12.88
CA THR A 277 -4.76 -12.61 -13.94
C THR A 277 -3.35 -11.99 -13.96
N PRO A 278 -2.28 -12.78 -14.14
CA PRO A 278 -0.94 -12.21 -14.37
C PRO A 278 -0.85 -11.41 -15.69
N SER A 279 -1.82 -11.56 -16.60
CA SER A 279 -1.82 -10.94 -17.94
C SER A 279 -2.41 -9.54 -18.01
N TRP A 280 -3.34 -9.15 -17.11
CA TRP A 280 -4.06 -7.88 -17.28
C TRP A 280 -3.13 -6.66 -17.23
N TRP A 281 -2.05 -6.74 -16.44
CA TRP A 281 -1.08 -5.66 -16.32
C TRP A 281 -0.18 -5.54 -17.56
N ALA A 282 0.12 -6.64 -18.24
CA ALA A 282 0.94 -6.66 -19.45
C ALA A 282 0.17 -6.11 -20.66
N ASP A 283 -1.13 -6.40 -20.72
CA ASP A 283 -2.04 -5.86 -21.74
C ASP A 283 -2.40 -4.38 -21.49
N LEU A 284 -2.17 -3.88 -20.28
CA LEU A 284 -2.46 -2.51 -19.87
C LEU A 284 -1.52 -1.46 -20.49
N PHE A 285 -0.27 -1.86 -20.77
CA PHE A 285 0.72 -1.02 -21.46
C PHE A 285 0.64 -1.22 -22.97
N GLY A 286 -0.58 -1.28 -23.52
CA GLY A 286 -0.83 -1.36 -24.95
C GLY A 286 0.16 -0.53 -25.78
N GLY A 287 0.46 -1.02 -26.99
CA GLY A 287 1.57 -0.55 -27.83
C GLY A 287 1.80 0.97 -27.81
N HIS A 288 3.07 1.35 -27.63
CA HIS A 288 3.62 2.70 -27.60
C HIS A 288 2.64 3.84 -27.93
N CYS A 289 2.33 4.69 -26.95
CA CYS A 289 1.75 6.00 -27.23
C CYS A 289 2.68 6.78 -28.17
N GLY A 290 2.27 6.92 -29.43
CA GLY A 290 2.90 7.84 -30.37
C GLY A 290 2.67 9.27 -29.89
N VAL A 291 3.74 9.93 -29.46
CA VAL A 291 3.74 11.36 -29.17
C VAL A 291 3.94 12.08 -30.50
N THR A 292 2.90 12.67 -31.06
CA THR A 292 3.06 13.63 -32.16
C THR A 292 3.17 15.04 -31.56
N CYS A 293 4.37 15.62 -31.66
CA CYS A 293 4.54 17.05 -31.53
C CYS A 293 3.94 17.70 -32.79
N PHE A 294 2.97 18.60 -32.62
CA PHE A 294 2.59 19.51 -33.70
C PHE A 294 3.62 20.63 -33.74
N ASP A 295 4.47 20.62 -34.78
CA ASP A 295 5.24 21.79 -35.15
C ASP A 295 4.41 22.67 -36.08
N LYS A 296 4.07 23.87 -35.56
CA LYS A 296 3.46 25.06 -36.18
C LYS A 296 2.09 24.93 -36.86
#